data_AF-A0A0F4RI98-F1
#
_entry.id   AF-A0A0F4RI98-F1
#
_cell.length_a   1.000
_cell.length_b   1.000
_cell.length_c   1.000
_cell.angle_alpha   90.00
_cell.angle_beta   90.00
_cell.angle_gamma   90.00
#
_symmetry.space_group_name_H-M   'P 1'
#
loop_
_entity.id
_entity.type
_entity.pdbx_description
1 polymer ?
#
loop_
_entity_poly.entity_id
_entity_poly.type
_entity_poly.pdbx_seq_one_letter_code
_entity_poly.pdbx_strand_id
1 'polypeptide(L)'
;MNVLQPATNKHYLELFGFGKTHRSFGGGTWSFVADIISEELPSFGSAVDTINVTLFCNGSLEEDHRNLPALNDTESVKFYRKKKRIDICYPSHRFTPDEEFGTFLINLERTSFAPAVDDLIDALSWGLRARITKKDDFDTTAFLAWVARFRTVEFSTDEAFRAAARRAIESKNMRNGQEDPWEQLDIEWEEMHPKARTILVDPVDWSCAYEFSPHGNDTGADILSDWGDYNDMSPKQAALQLGWDASELDTKNELFRIDWVKIHFALAFGHIKFSGTCSPVLARNAKEVIGAEVERRSEFTEWPHREEFVRRMNRYLGILEQFI
;
A
#
# COMPACT_ATOMS: atom_id res chain seq x y z
N MET A 1 -34.02 -19.55 -21.11
CA MET A 1 -33.02 -18.53 -20.74
C MET A 1 -32.78 -18.65 -19.24
N ASN A 2 -31.69 -19.31 -18.85
CA ASN A 2 -31.30 -19.36 -17.46
C ASN A 2 -30.71 -18.00 -17.11
N VAL A 3 -31.41 -17.28 -16.23
CA VAL A 3 -30.90 -16.08 -15.58
C VAL A 3 -29.71 -16.55 -14.74
N LEU A 4 -28.51 -16.16 -15.15
CA LEU A 4 -27.31 -16.29 -14.34
C LEU A 4 -27.60 -15.55 -13.03
N GLN A 5 -27.74 -16.30 -11.93
CA GLN A 5 -27.70 -15.70 -10.61
C GLN A 5 -26.33 -15.02 -10.46
N PRO A 6 -26.26 -13.81 -9.87
CA PRO A 6 -24.99 -13.18 -9.57
C PRO A 6 -24.18 -14.16 -8.70
N ALA A 7 -22.94 -14.41 -9.10
CA ALA A 7 -22.03 -15.27 -8.36
C ALA A 7 -22.00 -14.77 -6.91
N THR A 8 -22.43 -15.61 -5.98
CA THR A 8 -22.27 -15.41 -4.54
C THR A 8 -20.81 -15.07 -4.29
N ASN A 9 -20.54 -13.91 -3.66
CA ASN A 9 -19.22 -13.48 -3.17
C ASN A 9 -18.45 -14.68 -2.63
N LYS A 10 -17.55 -15.23 -3.43
CA LYS A 10 -16.63 -16.24 -2.94
C LYS A 10 -15.61 -15.45 -2.14
N HIS A 11 -15.67 -15.59 -0.82
CA HIS A 11 -14.59 -15.20 0.08
C HIS A 11 -13.37 -16.04 -0.30
N TYR A 12 -12.52 -15.48 -1.16
CA TYR A 12 -11.23 -16.07 -1.45
C TYR A 12 -10.25 -15.56 -0.40
N LEU A 13 -9.41 -16.45 0.10
CA LEU A 13 -8.29 -16.04 0.93
C LEU A 13 -7.34 -15.18 0.08
N GLU A 14 -6.89 -14.06 0.62
CA GLU A 14 -5.89 -13.20 0.01
C GLU A 14 -4.57 -13.30 0.76
N LEU A 15 -3.47 -13.40 0.01
CA LEU A 15 -2.11 -13.38 0.54
C LEU A 15 -1.38 -12.17 -0.04
N PHE A 16 -0.85 -11.32 0.83
CA PHE A 16 -0.03 -10.18 0.47
C PHE A 16 1.38 -10.35 1.05
N GLY A 17 2.39 -10.01 0.23
CA GLY A 17 3.80 -10.00 0.62
C GLY A 17 4.39 -8.62 0.43
N PHE A 18 5.13 -8.14 1.44
CA PHE A 18 5.78 -6.83 1.43
C PHE A 18 7.22 -6.97 1.91
N GLY A 19 8.12 -6.16 1.33
CA GLY A 19 9.47 -5.92 1.84
C GLY A 19 9.51 -4.60 2.62
N LYS A 20 10.26 -4.59 3.73
CA LYS A 20 10.56 -3.39 4.50
C LYS A 20 12.05 -3.24 4.76
N THR A 21 12.58 -2.06 4.52
CA THR A 21 13.91 -1.63 4.96
C THR A 21 13.76 -0.43 5.90
N HIS A 22 14.87 0.14 6.35
CA HIS A 22 14.88 1.40 7.10
C HIS A 22 14.55 2.63 6.22
N ARG A 23 14.48 2.48 4.89
CA ARG A 23 14.22 3.58 3.93
C ARG A 23 12.96 3.40 3.10
N SER A 24 12.48 2.17 2.95
CA SER A 24 11.31 1.90 2.13
C SER A 24 10.45 0.79 2.68
N PHE A 25 9.19 0.82 2.29
CA PHE A 25 8.21 -0.21 2.52
C PHE A 25 7.42 -0.38 1.21
N GLY A 26 7.21 -1.62 0.77
CA GLY A 26 6.48 -1.85 -0.47
C GLY A 26 6.37 -3.31 -0.86
N GLY A 27 5.70 -3.58 -1.98
CA GLY A 27 5.42 -4.95 -2.42
C GLY A 27 6.68 -5.74 -2.82
N GLY A 28 7.51 -5.17 -3.69
CA GLY A 28 8.73 -5.82 -4.19
C GLY A 28 8.50 -7.24 -4.75
N THR A 29 9.55 -8.06 -4.74
CA THR A 29 9.50 -9.46 -5.19
C THR A 29 8.42 -10.26 -4.46
N TRP A 30 8.27 -10.08 -3.15
CA TRP A 30 7.31 -10.87 -2.35
C TRP A 30 5.85 -10.61 -2.70
N SER A 31 5.49 -9.38 -3.10
CA SER A 31 4.13 -9.10 -3.59
C SER A 31 3.83 -9.91 -4.85
N PHE A 32 4.75 -9.95 -5.81
CA PHE A 32 4.53 -10.71 -7.05
C PHE A 32 4.50 -12.22 -6.79
N VAL A 33 5.34 -12.72 -5.88
CA VAL A 33 5.31 -14.12 -5.46
C VAL A 33 3.99 -14.45 -4.76
N ALA A 34 3.52 -13.60 -3.86
CA ALA A 34 2.24 -13.75 -3.18
C ALA A 34 1.07 -13.75 -4.17
N ASP A 35 1.08 -12.86 -5.16
CA ASP A 35 0.07 -12.81 -6.22
C ASP A 35 0.06 -14.09 -7.07
N ILE A 36 1.23 -14.62 -7.44
CA ILE A 36 1.37 -15.89 -8.19
C ILE A 36 0.83 -17.06 -7.36
N ILE A 37 1.18 -17.15 -6.07
CA ILE A 37 0.66 -18.17 -5.16
C ILE A 37 -0.87 -18.10 -5.05
N SER A 38 -1.42 -16.89 -5.15
CA SER A 38 -2.83 -16.58 -4.98
C SER A 38 -3.68 -16.81 -6.22
N GLU A 39 -3.11 -17.05 -7.41
CA GLU A 39 -3.88 -17.23 -8.67
C GLU A 39 -4.95 -18.34 -8.56
N GLU A 40 -4.61 -19.45 -7.90
CA GLU A 40 -5.47 -20.64 -7.75
C GLU A 40 -5.67 -21.05 -6.30
N LEU A 41 -5.60 -20.10 -5.37
CA LEU A 41 -5.64 -20.38 -3.94
C LEU A 41 -6.96 -21.10 -3.56
N PRO A 42 -6.90 -22.35 -3.06
CA PRO A 42 -8.10 -23.04 -2.62
C PRO A 42 -8.60 -22.47 -1.29
N SER A 43 -9.82 -22.83 -0.90
CA SER A 43 -10.30 -22.50 0.45
C SER A 43 -9.63 -23.39 1.48
N PHE A 44 -9.14 -22.78 2.55
CA PHE A 44 -8.55 -23.46 3.70
C PHE A 44 -9.43 -23.38 4.95
N GLY A 45 -10.67 -22.90 4.83
CA GLY A 45 -11.55 -22.59 5.94
C GLY A 45 -12.00 -21.13 5.92
N SER A 46 -12.90 -20.78 6.82
CA SER A 46 -13.58 -19.47 6.84
C SER A 46 -13.07 -18.49 7.89
N ALA A 47 -12.09 -18.86 8.71
CA ALA A 47 -11.61 -18.03 9.83
C ALA A 47 -10.62 -16.93 9.40
N VAL A 48 -10.03 -17.03 8.21
CA VAL A 48 -9.07 -16.07 7.67
C VAL A 48 -9.44 -15.79 6.22
N ASP A 49 -9.68 -14.51 5.92
CA ASP A 49 -9.95 -13.99 4.58
C ASP A 49 -8.69 -13.29 4.04
N THR A 50 -7.82 -12.74 4.90
CA THR A 50 -6.60 -12.01 4.47
C THR A 50 -5.38 -12.34 5.32
N ILE A 51 -4.24 -12.53 4.68
CA ILE A 51 -2.92 -12.66 5.33
C ILE A 51 -1.95 -11.64 4.73
N ASN A 52 -1.46 -10.73 5.56
CA ASN A 52 -0.40 -9.79 5.23
C ASN A 52 0.93 -10.26 5.82
N VAL A 53 1.95 -10.39 4.97
CA VAL A 53 3.31 -10.72 5.41
C VAL A 53 4.24 -9.57 5.07
N THR A 54 4.81 -8.93 6.08
CA THR A 54 5.86 -7.94 5.97
C THR A 54 7.19 -8.55 6.37
N LEU A 55 8.10 -8.67 5.41
CA LEU A 55 9.45 -9.16 5.58
C LEU A 55 10.38 -7.97 5.73
N PHE A 56 11.03 -7.84 6.88
CA PHE A 56 12.00 -6.78 7.08
C PHE A 56 13.43 -7.28 6.87
N CYS A 57 14.23 -6.47 6.19
CA CYS A 57 15.64 -6.71 5.95
C CYS A 57 16.40 -6.64 7.27
N ASN A 58 17.07 -7.73 7.66
CA ASN A 58 17.87 -7.81 8.88
C ASN A 58 19.37 -7.53 8.64
N GLY A 59 19.72 -6.89 7.52
CA GLY A 59 21.08 -6.50 7.20
C GLY A 59 21.43 -5.13 7.77
N SER A 60 22.53 -5.03 8.52
CA SER A 60 23.21 -3.74 8.65
C SER A 60 23.83 -3.41 7.30
N LEU A 61 23.44 -2.29 6.68
CA LEU A 61 24.26 -1.72 5.61
C LEU A 61 25.64 -1.45 6.20
N GLU A 62 26.65 -2.24 5.83
CA GLU A 62 28.03 -1.93 6.18
C GLU A 62 28.42 -0.60 5.53
N GLU A 63 28.68 0.37 6.41
CA GLU A 63 29.65 1.47 6.33
C GLU A 63 29.44 2.79 5.58
N ASP A 64 28.52 3.02 4.62
CA ASP A 64 28.65 4.29 3.85
C ASP A 64 27.49 5.29 3.75
N HIS A 65 26.30 5.06 4.32
CA HIS A 65 25.22 6.07 4.21
C HIS A 65 24.44 6.34 5.48
N ARG A 66 25.07 7.16 6.34
CA ARG A 66 24.50 7.90 7.49
C ARG A 66 24.03 6.95 8.61
N ASN A 67 24.23 7.36 9.86
CA ASN A 67 23.79 6.66 11.07
C ASN A 67 22.26 6.45 11.07
N LEU A 68 21.78 5.45 10.34
CA LEU A 68 20.38 5.10 10.30
C LEU A 68 20.12 4.11 11.42
N PRO A 69 19.15 4.38 12.32
CA PRO A 69 18.85 3.47 13.40
C PRO A 69 18.50 2.11 12.81
N ALA A 70 18.91 1.04 13.51
CA ALA A 70 18.40 -0.29 13.20
C ALA A 70 16.86 -0.23 13.17
N LEU A 71 16.24 -0.96 12.24
CA LEU A 71 14.80 -1.21 12.35
C LEU A 71 14.57 -1.84 13.73
N ASN A 72 13.92 -1.10 14.63
CA ASN A 72 13.48 -1.62 15.92
C ASN A 72 12.25 -2.54 15.77
N ASP A 73 11.92 -2.91 14.53
CA ASP A 73 10.86 -3.84 14.25
C ASP A 73 11.26 -5.21 14.79
N THR A 74 10.41 -5.74 15.65
CA THR A 74 10.54 -7.08 16.20
C THR A 74 9.56 -8.00 15.48
N GLU A 75 9.87 -9.30 15.44
CA GLU A 75 8.92 -10.27 14.92
C GLU A 75 7.58 -10.09 15.65
N SER A 76 6.51 -9.85 14.91
CA SER A 76 5.20 -9.68 15.52
C SER A 76 4.12 -10.32 14.66
N VAL A 77 3.08 -10.83 15.32
CA VAL A 77 1.93 -11.40 14.61
C VAL A 77 0.65 -11.02 15.34
N LYS A 78 -0.31 -10.48 14.60
CA LYS A 78 -1.62 -10.05 15.08
C LYS A 78 -2.70 -10.77 14.28
N PHE A 79 -3.70 -11.32 14.97
CA PHE A 79 -4.87 -11.93 14.33
C PHE A 79 -6.13 -11.18 14.73
N TYR A 80 -6.67 -10.41 13.79
CA TYR A 80 -7.89 -9.63 13.93
C TYR A 80 -9.08 -10.50 13.57
N ARG A 81 -9.50 -11.39 14.49
CA ARG A 81 -10.59 -12.37 14.25
C ARG A 81 -11.87 -11.77 13.66
N LYS A 82 -12.28 -10.58 14.11
CA LYS A 82 -13.48 -9.90 13.58
C LYS A 82 -13.34 -9.51 12.10
N LYS A 83 -12.13 -9.16 11.69
CA LYS A 83 -11.75 -8.79 10.31
C LYS A 83 -11.27 -9.99 9.50
N LYS A 84 -11.14 -11.16 10.13
CA LYS A 84 -10.54 -12.37 9.58
C LYS A 84 -9.17 -12.11 8.90
N ARG A 85 -8.38 -11.20 9.48
CA ARG A 85 -7.10 -10.74 8.94
C ARG A 85 -5.95 -11.12 9.86
N ILE A 86 -4.87 -11.65 9.29
CA ILE A 86 -3.61 -11.91 9.99
C ILE A 86 -2.52 -11.01 9.43
N ASP A 87 -1.87 -10.24 10.30
CA ASP A 87 -0.71 -9.42 9.95
C ASP A 87 0.54 -10.05 10.60
N ILE A 88 1.54 -10.41 9.79
CA ILE A 88 2.81 -11.04 10.18
C ILE A 88 3.95 -10.10 9.81
N CYS A 89 4.71 -9.63 10.79
CA CYS A 89 6.00 -8.97 10.58
C CYS A 89 7.12 -9.94 10.95
N TYR A 90 8.04 -10.24 10.02
CA TYR A 90 9.04 -11.29 10.18
C TYR A 90 10.42 -10.86 9.63
N PRO A 91 11.52 -11.10 10.37
CA PRO A 91 12.87 -10.78 9.89
C PRO A 91 13.28 -11.80 8.85
N SER A 92 13.42 -11.36 7.59
CA SER A 92 13.95 -12.26 6.57
C SER A 92 15.46 -12.48 6.78
N HIS A 93 15.90 -13.72 6.61
CA HIS A 93 17.32 -14.08 6.59
C HIS A 93 17.92 -14.08 5.18
N ARG A 94 17.08 -13.87 4.15
CA ARG A 94 17.46 -13.90 2.74
C ARG A 94 17.34 -12.53 2.08
N PHE A 95 16.47 -11.67 2.60
CA PHE A 95 16.28 -10.31 2.14
C PHE A 95 17.52 -9.47 2.46
N THR A 96 18.23 -9.07 1.41
CA THR A 96 19.38 -8.15 1.51
C THR A 96 19.01 -6.73 1.06
N PRO A 97 19.71 -5.69 1.53
CA PRO A 97 19.45 -4.32 1.09
C PRO A 97 19.56 -4.10 -0.42
N ASP A 98 20.39 -4.87 -1.13
CA ASP A 98 20.55 -4.74 -2.59
C ASP A 98 19.30 -5.18 -3.36
N GLU A 99 18.50 -6.08 -2.78
CA GLU A 99 17.22 -6.53 -3.34
C GLU A 99 16.11 -5.47 -3.21
N GLU A 100 16.34 -4.40 -2.42
CA GLU A 100 15.44 -3.24 -2.30
C GLU A 100 15.33 -2.44 -3.61
N PHE A 101 16.42 -2.35 -4.38
CA PHE A 101 16.46 -1.55 -5.60
C PHE A 101 15.84 -2.26 -6.82
N GLY A 102 15.34 -3.49 -6.65
CA GLY A 102 14.71 -4.32 -7.68
C GLY A 102 13.19 -4.40 -7.62
N THR A 103 12.51 -3.55 -6.84
CA THR A 103 11.09 -3.70 -6.48
C THR A 103 10.07 -3.50 -7.60
N PHE A 104 10.51 -3.08 -8.78
CA PHE A 104 9.65 -2.95 -9.95
C PHE A 104 9.56 -4.26 -10.74
N LEU A 105 8.41 -4.52 -11.34
CA LEU A 105 8.18 -5.67 -12.23
C LEU A 105 9.29 -5.85 -13.29
N ILE A 106 9.83 -4.76 -13.81
CA ILE A 106 10.91 -4.77 -14.81
C ILE A 106 12.25 -5.30 -14.28
N ASN A 107 12.45 -5.31 -12.97
CA ASN A 107 13.69 -5.70 -12.30
C ASN A 107 13.57 -7.09 -11.64
N LEU A 108 12.44 -7.79 -11.80
CA LEU A 108 12.32 -9.15 -11.29
C LEU A 108 13.28 -10.09 -12.01
N GLU A 109 14.07 -10.80 -11.22
CA GLU A 109 15.01 -11.84 -11.66
C GLU A 109 14.44 -13.21 -11.27
N ARG A 110 14.54 -14.20 -12.16
CA ARG A 110 14.00 -15.54 -11.88
C ARG A 110 14.66 -16.21 -10.67
N THR A 111 15.90 -15.84 -10.38
CA THR A 111 16.70 -16.36 -9.25
C THR A 111 16.16 -15.91 -7.90
N SER A 112 15.37 -14.83 -7.83
CA SER A 112 14.79 -14.35 -6.57
C SER A 112 13.47 -15.05 -6.19
N PHE A 113 12.85 -15.79 -7.11
CA PHE A 113 11.55 -16.42 -6.87
C PHE A 113 11.57 -17.46 -5.74
N ALA A 114 12.44 -18.47 -5.82
CA ALA A 114 12.49 -19.53 -4.82
C ALA A 114 12.91 -19.02 -3.43
N PRO A 115 13.92 -18.13 -3.28
CA PRO A 115 14.22 -17.48 -2.00
C PRO A 115 13.04 -16.70 -1.42
N ALA A 116 12.28 -15.96 -2.25
CA ALA A 116 11.11 -15.22 -1.79
C ALA A 116 9.96 -16.14 -1.35
N VAL A 117 9.77 -17.28 -2.02
CA VAL A 117 8.83 -18.33 -1.58
C VAL A 117 9.27 -18.89 -0.21
N ASP A 118 10.56 -19.14 -0.02
CA ASP A 118 11.09 -19.63 1.25
C ASP A 118 10.88 -18.64 2.39
N ASP A 119 11.11 -17.35 2.17
CA ASP A 119 10.83 -16.32 3.17
C ASP A 119 9.35 -16.25 3.56
N LEU A 120 8.44 -16.34 2.58
CA LEU A 120 7.00 -16.39 2.86
C LEU A 120 6.65 -17.64 3.67
N ILE A 121 7.22 -18.81 3.34
CA ILE A 121 6.95 -20.04 4.09
C ILE A 121 7.45 -19.95 5.53
N ASP A 122 8.64 -19.40 5.74
CA ASP A 122 9.22 -19.24 7.08
C ASP A 122 8.34 -18.31 7.93
N ALA A 123 7.97 -17.15 7.38
CA ALA A 123 7.09 -16.18 8.04
C ALA A 123 5.68 -16.73 8.31
N LEU A 124 5.05 -17.39 7.33
CA LEU A 124 3.72 -17.99 7.46
C LEU A 124 3.71 -19.15 8.45
N SER A 125 4.74 -20.01 8.40
CA SER A 125 4.87 -21.15 9.31
C SER A 125 5.00 -20.68 10.77
N TRP A 126 5.80 -19.64 11.02
CA TRP A 126 5.94 -19.02 12.33
C TRP A 126 4.63 -18.34 12.78
N GLY A 127 4.12 -17.41 11.97
CA GLY A 127 3.01 -16.55 12.34
C GLY A 127 1.68 -17.29 12.52
N LEU A 128 1.36 -18.20 11.60
CA LEU A 128 0.10 -18.96 11.68
C LEU A 128 0.09 -19.91 12.89
N ARG A 129 1.19 -20.60 13.17
CA ARG A 129 1.30 -21.48 14.35
C ARG A 129 1.19 -20.71 15.67
N ALA A 130 1.62 -19.45 15.69
CA ALA A 130 1.56 -18.61 16.88
C ALA A 130 0.17 -18.04 17.19
N ARG A 131 -0.75 -17.93 16.20
CA ARG A 131 -2.06 -17.28 16.37
C ARG A 131 -3.29 -18.10 16.01
N ILE A 132 -3.18 -19.02 15.05
CA ILE A 132 -4.27 -19.92 14.66
C ILE A 132 -4.33 -21.09 15.63
N THR A 133 -5.52 -21.33 16.16
CA THR A 133 -5.81 -22.44 17.07
C THR A 133 -6.75 -23.43 16.41
N LYS A 134 -6.92 -24.61 17.01
CA LYS A 134 -7.86 -25.64 16.52
C LYS A 134 -9.33 -25.20 16.51
N LYS A 135 -9.67 -24.07 17.15
CA LYS A 135 -11.03 -23.51 17.14
C LYS A 135 -11.28 -22.59 15.96
N ASP A 136 -10.22 -22.07 15.37
CA ASP A 136 -10.30 -21.23 14.18
C ASP A 136 -10.45 -22.20 12.99
N ASP A 137 -11.52 -22.07 12.20
CA ASP A 137 -11.78 -22.85 10.98
C ASP A 137 -10.77 -22.45 9.89
N PHE A 138 -9.53 -22.92 10.02
CA PHE A 138 -8.45 -22.70 9.08
C PHE A 138 -7.43 -23.86 9.12
N ASP A 139 -7.29 -24.60 8.02
CA ASP A 139 -6.31 -25.67 7.87
C ASP A 139 -4.93 -25.12 7.54
N THR A 140 -4.21 -24.71 8.59
CA THR A 140 -2.83 -24.22 8.50
C THR A 140 -1.89 -25.23 7.82
N THR A 141 -2.14 -26.54 7.99
CA THR A 141 -1.24 -27.56 7.43
C THR A 141 -1.41 -27.65 5.92
N ALA A 142 -2.65 -27.68 5.44
CA ALA A 142 -2.94 -27.67 4.01
C ALA A 142 -2.50 -26.36 3.34
N PHE A 143 -2.69 -25.21 4.01
CA PHE A 143 -2.25 -23.91 3.49
C PHE A 143 -0.74 -23.84 3.31
N LEU A 144 0.05 -24.22 4.34
CA LEU A 144 1.51 -24.23 4.23
C LEU A 144 2.00 -25.24 3.18
N ALA A 145 1.33 -26.39 3.05
CA ALA A 145 1.64 -27.35 2.00
C ALA A 145 1.37 -26.81 0.59
N TRP A 146 0.30 -26.02 0.41
CA TRP A 146 0.01 -25.34 -0.85
C TRP A 146 1.13 -24.36 -1.24
N VAL A 147 1.50 -23.46 -0.32
CA VAL A 147 2.57 -22.47 -0.55
C VAL A 147 3.90 -23.19 -0.86
N ALA A 148 4.22 -24.27 -0.14
CA ALA A 148 5.45 -25.03 -0.35
C ALA A 148 5.60 -25.65 -1.75
N ARG A 149 4.51 -25.86 -2.50
CA ARG A 149 4.59 -26.39 -3.88
C ARG A 149 5.26 -25.40 -4.83
N PHE A 150 5.26 -24.12 -4.52
CA PHE A 150 5.88 -23.10 -5.37
C PHE A 150 7.41 -23.11 -5.27
N ARG A 151 8.00 -23.78 -4.26
CA ARG A 151 9.47 -23.95 -4.15
C ARG A 151 10.09 -24.63 -5.36
N THR A 152 9.33 -25.51 -6.03
CA THR A 152 9.82 -26.30 -7.16
C THR A 152 9.47 -25.67 -8.52
N VAL A 153 8.88 -24.46 -8.52
CA VAL A 153 8.60 -23.74 -9.77
C VAL A 153 9.90 -23.10 -10.24
N GLU A 154 10.30 -23.44 -11.46
CA GLU A 154 11.48 -22.87 -12.10
C GLU A 154 11.06 -22.08 -13.35
N PHE A 155 11.51 -20.84 -13.44
CA PHE A 155 11.33 -20.02 -14.64
C PHE A 155 12.55 -20.16 -15.56
N SER A 156 12.28 -20.41 -16.84
CA SER A 156 13.34 -20.58 -17.86
C SER A 156 14.12 -19.29 -18.14
N THR A 157 13.48 -18.14 -17.95
CA THR A 157 14.06 -16.79 -18.14
C THR A 157 13.44 -15.80 -17.15
N ASP A 158 14.08 -14.64 -16.95
CA ASP A 158 13.52 -13.55 -16.13
C ASP A 158 12.20 -13.05 -16.72
N GLU A 159 12.10 -12.98 -18.04
CA GLU A 159 10.87 -12.61 -18.74
C GLU A 159 9.72 -13.60 -18.48
N ALA A 160 10.01 -14.90 -18.34
CA ALA A 160 8.99 -15.88 -17.99
C ALA A 160 8.43 -15.65 -16.57
N PHE A 161 9.29 -15.27 -15.62
CA PHE A 161 8.86 -14.88 -14.28
C PHE A 161 8.01 -13.59 -14.32
N ARG A 162 8.46 -12.56 -15.02
CA ARG A 162 7.71 -11.30 -15.20
C ARG A 162 6.37 -11.51 -15.88
N ALA A 163 6.29 -12.38 -16.87
CA ALA A 163 5.05 -12.75 -17.53
C ALA A 163 4.07 -13.43 -16.57
N ALA A 164 4.55 -14.35 -15.72
CA ALA A 164 3.72 -14.97 -14.69
C ALA A 164 3.23 -13.94 -13.67
N ALA A 165 4.09 -13.02 -13.22
CA ALA A 165 3.71 -11.95 -12.31
C ALA A 165 2.63 -11.03 -12.94
N ARG A 166 2.79 -10.62 -14.20
CA ARG A 166 1.76 -9.83 -14.92
C ARG A 166 0.42 -10.53 -14.97
N ARG A 167 0.40 -11.81 -15.35
CA ARG A 167 -0.83 -12.60 -15.39
C ARG A 167 -1.49 -12.70 -14.01
N ALA A 168 -0.69 -12.82 -12.94
CA ALA A 168 -1.21 -12.88 -11.57
C ALA A 168 -1.86 -11.55 -11.16
N ILE A 169 -1.21 -10.43 -11.46
CA ILE A 169 -1.74 -9.08 -11.25
C ILE A 169 -3.02 -8.86 -12.05
N GLU A 170 -3.03 -9.21 -13.34
CA GLU A 170 -4.20 -9.09 -14.20
C GLU A 170 -5.36 -9.93 -13.66
N SER A 171 -5.08 -11.17 -13.24
CA SER A 171 -6.07 -12.06 -12.65
C SER A 171 -6.64 -11.50 -11.35
N LYS A 172 -5.79 -10.92 -10.49
CA LYS A 172 -6.20 -10.22 -9.27
C LYS A 172 -7.07 -9.00 -9.60
N ASN A 173 -6.61 -8.13 -10.49
CA ASN A 173 -7.35 -6.94 -10.91
C ASN A 173 -8.70 -7.29 -11.56
N MET A 174 -8.79 -8.39 -12.31
CA MET A 174 -10.07 -8.88 -12.85
C MET A 174 -11.01 -9.38 -11.75
N ARG A 175 -10.50 -10.03 -10.70
CA ARG A 175 -11.32 -10.43 -9.54
C ARG A 175 -11.81 -9.18 -8.80
N ASN A 176 -10.90 -8.28 -8.46
CA ASN A 176 -11.21 -7.06 -7.70
C ASN A 176 -12.16 -6.15 -8.49
N GLY A 177 -11.98 -6.02 -9.81
CA GLY A 177 -12.85 -5.20 -10.67
C GLY A 177 -14.31 -5.67 -10.75
N GLN A 178 -14.65 -6.84 -10.21
CA GLN A 178 -16.04 -7.30 -10.06
C GLN A 178 -16.67 -6.87 -8.73
N GLU A 179 -15.86 -6.41 -7.78
CA GLU A 179 -16.30 -5.93 -6.48
C GLU A 179 -16.75 -4.47 -6.56
N ASP A 180 -17.64 -4.07 -5.65
CA ASP A 180 -18.01 -2.66 -5.53
C ASP A 180 -16.75 -1.83 -5.21
N PRO A 181 -16.51 -0.69 -5.88
CA PRO A 181 -15.31 0.11 -5.65
C PRO A 181 -15.10 0.56 -4.19
N TRP A 182 -16.15 0.60 -3.37
CA TRP A 182 -16.02 0.86 -1.94
C TRP A 182 -15.52 -0.34 -1.15
N GLU A 183 -15.88 -1.55 -1.57
CA GLU A 183 -15.45 -2.80 -0.93
C GLU A 183 -13.98 -3.12 -1.26
N GLN A 184 -13.45 -2.59 -2.37
CA GLN A 184 -12.03 -2.67 -2.72
C GLN A 184 -11.11 -1.82 -1.83
N LEU A 185 -11.68 -0.94 -0.99
CA LEU A 185 -10.92 -0.03 -0.15
C LEU A 185 -10.79 -0.62 1.26
N ASP A 186 -9.55 -0.85 1.71
CA ASP A 186 -9.25 -1.26 3.10
C ASP A 186 -9.36 -0.06 4.06
N ILE A 187 -10.60 0.41 4.30
CA ILE A 187 -10.91 1.56 5.14
C ILE A 187 -11.57 1.11 6.44
N GLU A 188 -10.98 1.51 7.55
CA GLU A 188 -11.55 1.40 8.89
C GLU A 188 -12.64 2.47 9.09
N TRP A 189 -13.86 2.21 8.60
CA TRP A 189 -14.94 3.20 8.59
C TRP A 189 -15.31 3.73 9.98
N GLU A 190 -15.10 2.94 11.04
CA GLU A 190 -15.31 3.34 12.43
C GLU A 190 -14.36 4.44 12.90
N GLU A 191 -13.19 4.57 12.27
CA GLU A 191 -12.22 5.63 12.55
C GLU A 191 -12.51 6.91 11.75
N MET A 192 -13.33 6.81 10.71
CA MET A 192 -13.65 7.92 9.81
C MET A 192 -14.86 8.71 10.29
N HIS A 193 -14.84 10.02 10.05
CA HIS A 193 -15.97 10.87 10.41
C HIS A 193 -17.15 10.64 9.44
N PRO A 194 -18.41 10.48 9.91
CA PRO A 194 -19.55 10.19 9.03
C PRO A 194 -19.78 11.21 7.91
N LYS A 195 -19.49 12.50 8.17
CA LYS A 195 -19.59 13.56 7.13
C LYS A 195 -18.55 13.41 6.01
N ALA A 196 -17.43 12.75 6.25
CA ALA A 196 -16.38 12.63 5.25
C ALA A 196 -16.89 11.96 3.97
N ARG A 197 -17.74 10.92 4.08
CA ARG A 197 -18.34 10.25 2.90
C ARG A 197 -19.30 11.14 2.11
N THR A 198 -19.83 12.19 2.72
CA THR A 198 -20.69 13.16 2.02
C THR A 198 -19.89 14.23 1.29
N ILE A 199 -18.64 14.47 1.72
CA ILE A 199 -17.71 15.42 1.11
C ILE A 199 -16.90 14.71 0.01
N LEU A 200 -16.35 13.55 0.34
CA LEU A 200 -15.53 12.67 -0.50
C LEU A 200 -16.40 11.53 -1.03
N VAL A 201 -17.25 11.86 -2.01
CA VAL A 201 -18.29 10.97 -2.53
C VAL A 201 -17.79 9.93 -3.53
N ASP A 202 -16.55 10.06 -4.02
CA ASP A 202 -15.96 9.15 -5.01
C ASP A 202 -15.00 8.18 -4.28
N PRO A 203 -15.15 6.85 -4.44
CA PRO A 203 -14.25 5.86 -3.85
C PRO A 203 -12.76 6.18 -4.07
N VAL A 204 -12.39 6.73 -5.23
CA VAL A 204 -10.98 7.01 -5.52
C VAL A 204 -10.38 8.12 -4.65
N ASP A 205 -11.19 8.96 -4.00
CA ASP A 205 -10.70 9.97 -3.03
C ASP A 205 -10.14 9.33 -1.76
N TRP A 206 -10.54 8.08 -1.54
CA TRP A 206 -10.16 7.28 -0.40
C TRP A 206 -9.05 6.30 -0.71
N SER A 207 -8.78 6.03 -2.00
CA SER A 207 -7.77 5.07 -2.45
C SER A 207 -6.36 5.55 -2.15
N CYS A 208 -5.58 4.75 -1.40
CA CYS A 208 -4.13 4.99 -1.23
C CYS A 208 -3.28 4.54 -2.43
N ALA A 209 -3.90 3.86 -3.40
CA ALA A 209 -3.20 3.33 -4.59
C ALA A 209 -3.41 4.17 -5.85
N TYR A 210 -4.36 5.12 -5.83
CA TYR A 210 -4.65 5.95 -6.98
C TYR A 210 -3.89 7.28 -6.89
N GLU A 211 -2.89 7.48 -7.76
CA GLU A 211 -1.90 8.56 -7.67
C GLU A 211 -2.45 9.99 -7.49
N PHE A 212 -3.67 10.27 -7.98
CA PHE A 212 -4.31 11.59 -7.87
C PHE A 212 -5.29 11.69 -6.71
N SER A 213 -5.38 10.67 -5.85
CA SER A 213 -6.08 10.81 -4.58
C SER A 213 -5.25 11.62 -3.59
N PRO A 214 -5.87 12.19 -2.54
CA PRO A 214 -5.12 12.93 -1.53
C PRO A 214 -4.06 12.11 -0.79
N HIS A 215 -4.18 10.78 -0.75
CA HIS A 215 -3.24 9.89 -0.05
C HIS A 215 -2.71 8.79 -0.99
N GLY A 216 -2.76 9.02 -2.30
CA GLY A 216 -2.54 8.02 -3.35
C GLY A 216 -1.10 7.74 -3.73
N ASN A 217 -0.17 8.31 -2.98
CA ASN A 217 1.27 8.23 -3.19
C ASN A 217 1.94 7.97 -1.85
N ASP A 218 3.17 7.48 -1.84
CA ASP A 218 3.91 7.08 -0.64
C ASP A 218 3.83 8.13 0.48
N THR A 219 4.22 9.38 0.20
CA THR A 219 4.15 10.51 1.15
C THR A 219 2.76 10.70 1.77
N GLY A 220 1.70 10.62 0.95
CA GLY A 220 0.33 10.76 1.43
C GLY A 220 -0.17 9.53 2.19
N ALA A 221 0.21 8.32 1.75
CA ALA A 221 -0.14 7.07 2.40
C ALA A 221 0.51 6.96 3.78
N ASP A 222 1.78 7.36 3.91
CA ASP A 222 2.51 7.40 5.17
C ASP A 222 1.79 8.31 6.18
N ILE A 223 1.44 9.54 5.77
CA ILE A 223 0.68 10.50 6.59
C ILE A 223 -0.67 9.91 7.03
N LEU A 224 -1.37 9.19 6.15
CA LEU A 224 -2.65 8.57 6.50
C LEU A 224 -2.48 7.42 7.50
N SER A 225 -1.46 6.59 7.29
CA SER A 225 -1.21 5.39 8.10
C SER A 225 -0.85 5.74 9.55
N ASP A 226 -0.09 6.81 9.74
CA ASP A 226 0.35 7.31 11.04
C ASP A 226 -0.41 8.59 11.44
N TRP A 227 -1.68 8.72 11.02
CA TRP A 227 -2.46 9.96 11.18
C TRP A 227 -2.46 10.51 12.62
N GLY A 228 -2.42 9.64 13.63
CA GLY A 228 -2.35 10.04 15.04
C GLY A 228 -1.15 10.92 15.38
N ASP A 229 -0.03 10.78 14.67
CA ASP A 229 1.17 11.59 14.85
C ASP A 229 1.11 12.89 14.02
N TYR A 230 0.44 12.86 12.87
CA TYR A 230 0.39 13.97 11.91
C TYR A 230 -0.77 14.96 12.12
N ASN A 231 -1.83 14.56 12.83
CA ASN A 231 -3.08 15.33 12.93
C ASN A 231 -2.93 16.75 13.52
N ASP A 232 -1.91 17.00 14.34
CA ASP A 232 -1.63 18.29 14.96
C ASP A 232 -0.41 18.99 14.36
N MET A 233 0.20 18.39 13.32
CA MET A 233 1.40 18.93 12.67
C MET A 233 1.05 20.01 11.63
N SER A 234 1.85 21.07 11.61
CA SER A 234 1.92 21.94 10.43
C SER A 234 2.60 21.21 9.26
N PRO A 235 2.38 21.63 8.00
CA PRO A 235 3.05 21.03 6.85
C PRO A 235 4.59 21.04 6.94
N LYS A 236 5.18 22.04 7.59
CA LYS A 236 6.63 22.10 7.83
C LYS A 236 7.11 21.02 8.81
N GLN A 237 6.33 20.75 9.86
CA GLN A 237 6.64 19.69 10.82
C GLN A 237 6.48 18.31 10.19
N ALA A 238 5.41 18.10 9.42
CA ALA A 238 5.20 16.86 8.68
C ALA A 238 6.34 16.58 7.67
N ALA A 239 6.78 17.62 6.95
CA ALA A 239 7.94 17.51 6.06
C ALA A 239 9.21 17.08 6.81
N LEU A 240 9.50 17.71 7.95
CA LEU A 240 10.67 17.38 8.78
C LEU A 240 10.59 15.94 9.31
N GLN A 241 9.41 15.50 9.75
CA GLN A 241 9.17 14.13 10.20
C GLN A 241 9.45 13.11 9.09
N LEU A 242 9.11 13.45 7.85
CA LEU A 242 9.39 12.65 6.65
C LEU A 242 10.85 12.77 6.16
N GLY A 243 11.72 13.50 6.89
CA GLY A 243 13.14 13.67 6.57
C GLY A 243 13.43 14.79 5.56
N TRP A 244 12.46 15.65 5.28
CA TRP A 244 12.62 16.79 4.38
C TRP A 244 12.87 18.10 5.15
N ASP A 245 13.80 18.91 4.67
CA ASP A 245 14.01 20.26 5.20
C ASP A 245 13.19 21.29 4.40
N ALA A 246 12.16 21.86 5.03
CA ALA A 246 11.31 22.88 4.42
C ALA A 246 12.05 24.20 4.08
N SER A 247 13.27 24.41 4.56
CA SER A 247 14.11 25.53 4.11
C SER A 247 14.69 25.29 2.71
N GLU A 248 14.67 24.06 2.20
CA GLU A 248 15.13 23.69 0.85
C GLU A 248 14.04 23.87 -0.22
N LEU A 249 12.89 24.46 0.11
CA LEU A 249 11.78 24.68 -0.83
C LEU A 249 12.19 25.55 -2.03
N ASP A 250 13.21 26.39 -1.85
CA ASP A 250 13.74 27.29 -2.88
C ASP A 250 14.79 26.61 -3.77
N THR A 251 15.14 25.35 -3.49
CA THR A 251 16.03 24.57 -4.35
C THR A 251 15.26 24.06 -5.55
N LYS A 252 15.92 23.97 -6.72
CA LYS A 252 15.37 23.39 -7.97
C LYS A 252 15.04 21.89 -7.85
N ASN A 253 14.87 21.35 -6.64
CA ASN A 253 14.59 19.96 -6.39
C ASN A 253 13.10 19.68 -6.65
N GLU A 254 12.83 19.21 -7.86
CA GLU A 254 11.48 18.87 -8.31
C GLU A 254 10.82 17.80 -7.43
N LEU A 255 11.59 16.83 -6.90
CA LEU A 255 11.06 15.79 -6.01
C LEU A 255 10.50 16.41 -4.72
N PHE A 256 11.28 17.26 -4.08
CA PHE A 256 10.83 17.91 -2.85
C PHE A 256 9.60 18.79 -3.07
N ARG A 257 9.53 19.49 -4.20
CA ARG A 257 8.34 20.28 -4.58
C ARG A 257 7.09 19.41 -4.74
N ILE A 258 7.22 18.25 -5.37
CA ILE A 258 6.12 17.28 -5.53
C ILE A 258 5.65 16.81 -4.16
N ASP A 259 6.57 16.41 -3.28
CA ASP A 259 6.22 15.96 -1.92
C ASP A 259 5.66 17.07 -1.05
N TRP A 260 6.10 18.32 -1.24
CA TRP A 260 5.51 19.47 -0.55
C TRP A 260 4.02 19.66 -0.86
N VAL A 261 3.63 19.53 -2.14
CA VAL A 261 2.22 19.56 -2.55
C VAL A 261 1.47 18.40 -1.92
N LYS A 262 2.04 17.18 -1.96
CA LYS A 262 1.43 15.97 -1.40
C LYS A 262 1.24 16.08 0.11
N ILE A 263 2.18 16.64 0.87
CA ILE A 263 2.06 16.84 2.32
C ILE A 263 0.87 17.75 2.65
N HIS A 264 0.74 18.89 1.98
CA HIS A 264 -0.40 19.78 2.19
C HIS A 264 -1.72 19.11 1.85
N PHE A 265 -1.71 18.39 0.73
CA PHE A 265 -2.89 17.72 0.21
C PHE A 265 -3.34 16.59 1.15
N ALA A 266 -2.41 15.75 1.61
CA ALA A 266 -2.66 14.67 2.56
C ALA A 266 -3.14 15.23 3.91
N LEU A 267 -2.46 16.22 4.50
CA LEU A 267 -2.88 16.78 5.79
C LEU A 267 -4.31 17.36 5.74
N ALA A 268 -4.62 18.17 4.73
CA ALA A 268 -5.95 18.78 4.62
C ALA A 268 -7.05 17.71 4.47
N PHE A 269 -6.82 16.70 3.64
CA PHE A 269 -7.81 15.65 3.40
C PHE A 269 -7.84 14.59 4.51
N GLY A 270 -6.75 14.38 5.24
CA GLY A 270 -6.71 13.59 6.47
C GLY A 270 -7.65 14.18 7.52
N HIS A 271 -7.59 15.50 7.74
CA HIS A 271 -8.56 16.19 8.60
C HIS A 271 -10.01 16.00 8.11
N ILE A 272 -10.26 16.14 6.80
CA ILE A 272 -11.61 15.91 6.24
C ILE A 272 -12.07 14.47 6.48
N LYS A 273 -11.21 13.47 6.29
CA LYS A 273 -11.52 12.03 6.49
C LYS A 273 -11.82 11.70 7.96
N PHE A 274 -10.93 12.08 8.87
CA PHE A 274 -11.02 11.70 10.29
C PHE A 274 -11.90 12.61 11.13
N SER A 275 -12.10 13.88 10.74
CA SER A 275 -12.86 14.86 11.55
C SER A 275 -14.04 15.49 10.81
N GLY A 276 -14.18 15.28 9.50
CA GLY A 276 -15.24 15.89 8.70
C GLY A 276 -15.11 17.41 8.57
N THR A 277 -13.96 17.97 8.94
CA THR A 277 -13.64 19.39 8.90
C THR A 277 -12.18 19.58 8.48
N CYS A 278 -11.81 20.79 8.06
CA CYS A 278 -10.43 21.21 7.86
C CYS A 278 -10.27 22.62 8.44
N SER A 279 -9.12 22.93 9.04
CA SER A 279 -8.89 24.30 9.52
C SER A 279 -8.84 25.26 8.31
N PRO A 280 -9.39 26.48 8.40
CA PRO A 280 -9.35 27.43 7.28
C PRO A 280 -7.94 27.79 6.82
N VAL A 281 -6.98 27.79 7.76
CA VAL A 281 -5.57 28.06 7.44
C VAL A 281 -4.98 26.91 6.62
N LEU A 282 -5.19 25.66 7.03
CA LEU A 282 -4.69 24.51 6.30
C LEU A 282 -5.38 24.35 4.94
N ALA A 283 -6.70 24.58 4.89
CA ALA A 283 -7.46 24.54 3.64
C ALA A 283 -6.95 25.57 2.62
N ARG A 284 -6.69 26.81 3.07
CA ARG A 284 -6.11 27.86 2.23
C ARG A 284 -4.72 27.49 1.72
N ASN A 285 -3.83 27.04 2.61
CA ASN A 285 -2.47 26.64 2.22
C ASN A 285 -2.48 25.48 1.21
N ALA A 286 -3.32 24.47 1.45
CA ALA A 286 -3.47 23.34 0.52
C ALA A 286 -4.04 23.79 -0.83
N LYS A 287 -5.04 24.67 -0.83
CA LYS A 287 -5.63 25.23 -2.05
C LYS A 287 -4.58 25.99 -2.86
N GLU A 288 -3.75 26.80 -2.22
CA GLU A 288 -2.69 27.59 -2.87
C GLU A 288 -1.66 26.68 -3.57
N VAL A 289 -1.12 25.67 -2.86
CA VAL A 289 -0.09 24.79 -3.45
C VAL A 289 -0.64 23.86 -4.54
N ILE A 290 -1.86 23.36 -4.38
CA ILE A 290 -2.53 22.54 -5.40
C ILE A 290 -2.86 23.40 -6.63
N GLY A 291 -3.38 24.61 -6.43
CA GLY A 291 -3.68 25.54 -7.53
C GLY A 291 -2.44 25.87 -8.36
N ALA A 292 -1.33 26.19 -7.69
CA ALA A 292 -0.06 26.41 -8.36
C ALA A 292 0.45 25.17 -9.12
N GLU A 293 0.17 23.95 -8.64
CA GLU A 293 0.49 22.72 -9.37
C GLU A 293 -0.42 22.46 -10.57
N VAL A 294 -1.71 22.78 -10.47
CA VAL A 294 -2.63 22.73 -11.61
C VAL A 294 -2.19 23.67 -12.73
N GLU A 295 -1.88 24.93 -12.41
CA GLU A 295 -1.42 25.91 -13.40
C GLU A 295 -0.15 25.42 -14.12
N ARG A 296 0.84 24.98 -13.34
CA ARG A 296 2.11 24.45 -13.87
C ARG A 296 1.89 23.24 -14.76
N ARG A 297 1.17 22.21 -14.27
CA ARG A 297 0.96 20.97 -15.05
C ARG A 297 0.03 21.15 -16.24
N SER A 298 -0.79 22.19 -16.25
CA SER A 298 -1.66 22.51 -17.38
C SER A 298 -0.89 22.89 -18.64
N GLU A 299 0.37 23.32 -18.51
CA GLU A 299 1.26 23.66 -19.63
C GLU A 299 1.87 22.43 -20.33
N PHE A 300 1.88 21.26 -19.68
CA PHE A 300 2.48 20.03 -20.21
C PHE A 300 1.47 19.23 -21.05
N THR A 301 1.23 19.67 -22.27
CA THR A 301 0.19 19.10 -23.15
C THR A 301 0.41 17.64 -23.55
N GLU A 302 1.64 17.13 -23.44
CA GLU A 302 2.01 15.77 -23.84
C GLU A 302 1.81 14.72 -22.73
N TRP A 303 1.46 15.13 -21.50
CA TRP A 303 1.26 14.20 -20.39
C TRP A 303 -0.10 13.47 -20.53
N PRO A 304 -0.14 12.13 -20.72
CA PRO A 304 -1.38 11.40 -21.00
C PRO A 304 -2.44 11.51 -19.91
N HIS A 305 -2.03 11.77 -18.67
CA HIS A 305 -2.92 11.87 -17.51
C HIS A 305 -3.32 13.32 -17.17
N ARG A 306 -2.93 14.31 -18.00
CA ARG A 306 -3.17 15.74 -17.75
C ARG A 306 -4.64 16.06 -17.50
N GLU A 307 -5.54 15.60 -18.37
CA GLU A 307 -6.96 15.94 -18.26
C GLU A 307 -7.59 15.39 -16.98
N GLU A 308 -7.23 14.15 -16.64
CA GLU A 308 -7.67 13.50 -15.41
C GLU A 308 -7.13 14.20 -14.17
N PHE A 309 -5.83 14.50 -14.15
CA PHE A 309 -5.17 15.27 -13.10
C PHE A 309 -5.86 16.62 -12.89
N VAL A 310 -6.02 17.43 -13.94
CA VAL A 310 -6.62 18.77 -13.84
C VAL A 310 -8.06 18.67 -13.34
N ARG A 311 -8.85 17.73 -13.87
CA ARG A 311 -10.23 17.50 -13.42
C ARG A 311 -10.29 17.13 -11.94
N ARG A 312 -9.42 16.22 -11.48
CA ARG A 312 -9.35 15.77 -10.08
C ARG A 312 -8.93 16.90 -9.16
N MET A 313 -7.83 17.59 -9.47
CA MET A 313 -7.33 18.70 -8.66
C MET A 313 -8.34 19.84 -8.55
N ASN A 314 -9.01 20.22 -9.65
CA ASN A 314 -10.07 21.23 -9.60
C ASN A 314 -11.23 20.84 -8.70
N ARG A 315 -11.60 19.56 -8.66
CA ARG A 315 -12.60 19.06 -7.71
C ARG A 315 -12.13 19.22 -6.27
N TYR A 316 -10.87 18.87 -5.95
CA TYR A 316 -10.33 19.04 -4.60
C TYR A 316 -10.21 20.51 -4.19
N LEU A 317 -9.85 21.41 -5.11
CA LEU A 317 -9.89 22.86 -4.87
C LEU A 317 -11.29 23.33 -4.49
N GLY A 318 -12.33 22.83 -5.16
CA GLY A 318 -13.73 23.13 -4.82
C GLY A 318 -14.19 22.54 -3.48
N ILE A 319 -13.60 21.43 -3.03
CA ILE A 319 -13.84 20.88 -1.69
C ILE A 319 -13.18 21.75 -0.62
N LEU A 320 -11.90 22.13 -0.83
CA LEU A 320 -11.15 22.95 0.12
C LEU A 320 -11.79 24.33 0.32
N GLU A 321 -12.39 24.90 -0.73
CA GLU A 321 -13.11 26.19 -0.65
C GLU A 321 -14.23 26.21 0.38
N GLN A 322 -14.85 25.06 0.67
CA GLN A 322 -15.94 24.96 1.64
C GLN A 322 -15.48 25.18 3.08
N PHE A 323 -14.17 25.18 3.33
CA PHE A 323 -13.56 25.29 4.65
C PHE A 323 -12.78 26.60 4.87
N ILE A 324 -12.75 27.51 3.89
CA ILE A 324 -12.03 28.79 3.94
C ILE A 324 -12.93 29.90 4.48
#